data_AF-A0A607ZZW2-F1
#
_entry.id   AF-A0A607ZZW2-F1
#
_cell.length_a   1.000
_cell.length_b   1.000
_cell.length_c   1.000
_cell.angle_alpha   90.00
_cell.angle_beta   90.00
_cell.angle_gamma   90.00
#
_symmetry.space_group_name_H-M   'P 1'
#
loop_
_entity.id
_entity.type
_entity.pdbx_description
1 polymer ?
#
loop_
_entity_poly.entity_id
_entity_poly.type
_entity_poly.pdbx_seq_one_letter_code
_entity_poly.pdbx_strand_id
1 'polypeptide(L)'
;MCNQRNEAVGLEIDTILSYSKERYEEVKATYRRLEDKANFLLAVLGVEISALLAVFGSFELGQQLKTSLSARLSLLCLCSCFVCLVVCFYYLWKSWELRNIPKMPVYRTAEQHDFLLKGDRDDTVRFHLIMYRRAIDSIEKIHKEKSAFVNELFRWMAMSFVFFIISVTCMLINKV
;
A
#
# COMPACT_ATOMS: atom_id res chain seq x y z
N MET A 1 -47.06 -15.48 -21.51
CA MET A 1 -46.54 -14.21 -20.97
C MET A 1 -45.79 -14.36 -19.63
N CYS A 2 -46.07 -15.35 -18.77
CA CYS A 2 -45.27 -15.55 -17.55
C CYS A 2 -43.80 -15.97 -17.80
N ASN A 3 -43.51 -16.77 -18.85
CA ASN A 3 -42.14 -17.23 -19.12
C ASN A 3 -41.17 -16.11 -19.49
N GLN A 4 -41.57 -15.17 -20.36
CA GLN A 4 -40.71 -14.06 -20.78
C GLN A 4 -40.39 -13.07 -19.65
N ARG A 5 -41.31 -12.89 -18.69
CA ARG A 5 -41.07 -12.03 -17.52
C ARG A 5 -40.09 -12.70 -16.55
N ASN A 6 -40.17 -14.02 -16.36
CA ASN A 6 -39.24 -14.77 -15.52
C ASN A 6 -37.83 -14.87 -16.14
N GLU A 7 -37.73 -14.97 -17.47
CA GLU A 7 -36.45 -14.93 -18.20
C GLU A 7 -35.79 -13.55 -18.11
N ALA A 8 -36.56 -12.46 -18.25
CA ALA A 8 -36.03 -11.10 -18.12
C ALA A 8 -35.53 -10.79 -16.70
N VAL A 9 -36.28 -11.18 -15.66
CA VAL A 9 -35.86 -11.03 -14.25
C VAL A 9 -34.62 -11.86 -13.95
N GLY A 10 -34.53 -13.08 -14.52
CA GLY A 10 -33.33 -13.91 -14.40
C GLY A 10 -32.10 -13.26 -15.03
N LEU A 11 -32.25 -12.63 -16.20
CA LEU A 11 -31.16 -11.92 -16.89
C LEU A 11 -30.67 -10.70 -16.09
N GLU A 12 -31.59 -9.94 -15.48
CA GLU A 12 -31.25 -8.80 -14.61
C GLU A 12 -30.48 -9.24 -13.36
N ILE A 13 -30.92 -10.32 -12.72
CA ILE A 13 -30.27 -10.90 -11.53
C ILE A 13 -28.83 -11.35 -11.83
N ASP A 14 -28.64 -12.07 -12.94
CA ASP A 14 -27.33 -12.57 -13.34
C ASP A 14 -26.38 -11.42 -13.72
N THR A 15 -26.93 -10.34 -14.30
CA THR A 15 -26.19 -9.09 -14.58
C THR A 15 -25.75 -8.38 -13.29
N ILE A 16 -26.61 -8.28 -12.28
CA ILE A 16 -26.26 -7.62 -11.00
C ILE A 16 -25.21 -8.41 -10.22
N LEU A 17 -25.30 -9.74 -10.24
CA LEU A 17 -24.31 -10.64 -9.62
C LEU A 17 -22.95 -10.56 -10.30
N SER A 18 -22.92 -10.61 -11.63
CA SER A 18 -21.69 -10.49 -12.41
C SER A 18 -21.02 -9.13 -12.19
N TYR A 19 -21.78 -8.04 -12.19
CA TYR A 19 -21.28 -6.72 -11.85
C TYR A 19 -20.64 -6.66 -10.46
N SER A 20 -21.32 -7.23 -9.44
CA SER A 20 -20.81 -7.22 -8.06
C SER A 20 -19.53 -8.03 -7.91
N LYS A 21 -19.41 -9.14 -8.65
CA LYS A 21 -18.19 -9.95 -8.72
C LYS A 21 -17.04 -9.20 -9.39
N GLU A 22 -17.32 -8.52 -10.51
CA GLU A 22 -16.33 -7.71 -11.21
C GLU A 22 -15.80 -6.59 -10.31
N ARG A 23 -16.69 -5.85 -9.65
CA ARG A 23 -16.31 -4.82 -8.67
C ARG A 23 -15.43 -5.34 -7.54
N TYR A 24 -15.75 -6.53 -7.01
CA TYR A 24 -14.92 -7.14 -5.98
C TYR A 24 -13.51 -7.47 -6.48
N GLU A 25 -13.37 -8.03 -7.68
CA GLU A 25 -12.05 -8.30 -8.26
C GLU A 25 -11.29 -7.01 -8.62
N GLU A 26 -11.97 -5.96 -9.08
CA GLU A 26 -11.36 -4.63 -9.29
C GLU A 26 -10.77 -4.04 -7.99
N VAL A 27 -11.54 -4.08 -6.91
CA VAL A 27 -11.13 -3.54 -5.60
C VAL A 27 -9.95 -4.34 -5.03
N LYS A 28 -9.98 -5.67 -5.19
CA LYS A 28 -8.88 -6.56 -4.82
C LYS A 28 -7.62 -6.35 -5.68
N ALA A 29 -7.78 -6.11 -6.98
CA ALA A 29 -6.66 -5.76 -7.86
C ALA A 29 -6.04 -4.41 -7.47
N THR A 30 -6.87 -3.42 -7.11
CA THR A 30 -6.42 -2.11 -6.62
C THR A 30 -5.62 -2.25 -5.34
N TYR A 31 -6.08 -3.08 -4.40
CA TYR A 31 -5.32 -3.42 -3.20
C TYR A 31 -3.95 -4.04 -3.52
N ARG A 32 -3.87 -5.01 -4.44
CA ARG A 32 -2.58 -5.61 -4.86
C ARG A 32 -1.62 -4.60 -5.47
N ARG A 33 -2.13 -3.71 -6.34
CA ARG A 33 -1.33 -2.61 -6.92
C ARG A 33 -0.73 -1.69 -5.85
N LEU A 34 -1.39 -1.54 -4.70
CA LEU A 34 -0.86 -0.75 -3.60
C LEU A 34 0.32 -1.46 -2.91
N GLU A 35 0.26 -2.79 -2.76
CA GLU A 35 1.38 -3.59 -2.27
C GLU A 35 2.57 -3.56 -3.22
N ASP A 36 2.32 -3.63 -4.53
CA ASP A 36 3.37 -3.49 -5.56
C ASP A 36 4.05 -2.12 -5.48
N LYS A 37 3.29 -1.04 -5.26
CA LYS A 37 3.83 0.30 -5.03
C LYS A 37 4.70 0.36 -3.77
N ALA A 38 4.27 -0.26 -2.67
CA ALA A 38 5.07 -0.32 -1.44
C ALA A 38 6.40 -1.07 -1.67
N ASN A 39 6.37 -2.18 -2.41
CA ASN A 39 7.57 -2.93 -2.78
C ASN A 39 8.51 -2.13 -3.68
N PHE A 40 7.97 -1.36 -4.63
CA PHE A 40 8.76 -0.43 -5.43
C PHE A 40 9.43 0.63 -4.55
N LEU A 41 8.71 1.20 -3.59
CA LEU A 41 9.26 2.19 -2.65
C LEU A 41 10.35 1.60 -1.73
N LEU A 42 10.25 0.32 -1.34
CA LEU A 42 11.36 -0.37 -0.66
C LEU A 42 12.62 -0.40 -1.53
N ALA A 43 12.49 -0.73 -2.83
CA ALA A 43 13.63 -0.79 -3.72
C ALA A 43 14.30 0.60 -3.84
N VAL A 44 13.50 1.67 -3.94
CA VAL A 44 14.00 3.05 -3.95
C VAL A 44 14.73 3.39 -2.66
N LEU A 45 14.19 3.04 -1.49
CA LEU A 45 14.87 3.21 -0.20
C LEU A 45 16.20 2.46 -0.14
N GLY A 46 16.26 1.24 -0.69
CA GLY A 46 17.49 0.46 -0.76
C GLY A 46 18.59 1.17 -1.57
N VAL A 47 18.22 1.81 -2.69
CA VAL A 47 19.14 2.62 -3.49
C VAL A 47 19.61 3.84 -2.71
N GLU A 48 18.69 4.55 -2.04
CA GLU A 48 19.01 5.73 -1.23
C GLU A 48 19.98 5.40 -0.07
N ILE A 49 19.72 4.31 0.67
CA ILE A 49 20.58 3.84 1.76
C ILE A 49 21.97 3.47 1.22
N SER A 50 22.04 2.80 0.07
CA SER A 50 23.31 2.42 -0.55
C SER A 50 24.12 3.65 -0.95
N ALA A 51 23.48 4.67 -1.51
CA ALA A 51 24.12 5.94 -1.85
C ALA A 51 24.63 6.68 -0.60
N LEU A 52 23.83 6.72 0.46
CA LEU A 52 24.23 7.29 1.75
C LEU A 52 25.47 6.60 2.32
N LEU A 53 25.48 5.26 2.34
CA LEU A 53 26.63 4.49 2.83
C LEU A 53 27.90 4.73 2.00
N ALA A 54 27.79 4.87 0.67
CA ALA A 54 28.92 5.19 -0.19
C ALA A 54 29.51 6.58 0.11
N VAL A 55 28.65 7.58 0.32
CA VAL A 55 29.08 8.94 0.70
C VAL A 55 29.77 8.91 2.07
N PHE A 56 29.21 8.20 3.05
CA PHE A 56 29.82 8.03 4.38
C PHE A 56 31.17 7.30 4.36
N GLY A 57 31.27 6.20 3.61
CA GLY A 57 32.50 5.41 3.51
C GLY A 57 33.67 6.18 2.90
N SER A 58 33.39 7.26 2.18
CA SER A 58 34.39 8.10 1.51
C SER A 58 34.87 9.30 2.33
N PHE A 59 34.38 9.48 3.57
CA PHE A 59 34.63 10.69 4.35
C PHE A 59 35.49 10.44 5.60
N GLU A 60 36.66 11.07 5.66
CA GLU A 60 37.51 11.07 6.85
C GLU A 60 37.00 12.08 7.89
N LEU A 61 36.10 11.62 8.78
CA LEU A 61 35.40 12.45 9.77
C LEU A 61 36.32 13.23 10.74
N GLY A 62 37.55 12.77 10.98
CA GLY A 62 38.36 13.18 12.15
C GLY A 62 38.88 14.62 12.13
N GLN A 63 39.21 15.18 10.95
CA GLN A 63 39.87 16.49 10.85
C GLN A 63 38.96 17.62 10.34
N GLN A 64 37.98 17.35 9.47
CA GLN A 64 37.14 18.41 8.87
C GLN A 64 36.02 18.94 9.79
N LEU A 65 35.59 18.15 10.78
CA LEU A 65 34.50 18.55 11.70
C LEU A 65 34.87 19.71 12.64
N LYS A 66 36.16 19.96 12.88
CA LYS A 66 36.62 20.98 13.82
C LYS A 66 36.61 22.40 13.25
N THR A 67 36.62 22.58 11.92
CA THR A 67 36.98 23.86 11.30
C THR A 67 35.91 24.51 10.41
N SER A 68 34.96 23.78 9.80
CA SER A 68 33.98 24.39 8.88
C SER A 68 32.51 24.27 9.31
N LEU A 69 31.77 25.38 9.21
CA LEU A 69 30.32 25.45 9.47
C LEU A 69 29.54 24.52 8.52
N SER A 70 29.98 24.44 7.27
CA SER A 70 29.48 23.56 6.21
C SER A 70 29.62 22.08 6.54
N ALA A 71 30.69 21.64 7.22
CA ALA A 71 30.84 20.25 7.64
C ALA A 71 29.85 19.89 8.75
N ARG A 72 29.59 20.82 9.69
CA ARG A 72 28.57 20.64 10.72
C ARG A 72 27.15 20.61 10.13
N LEU A 73 26.87 21.48 9.16
CA LEU A 73 25.59 21.49 8.45
C LEU A 73 25.36 20.20 7.66
N SER A 74 26.38 19.72 6.94
CA SER A 74 26.32 18.44 6.24
C SER A 74 26.03 17.27 7.20
N LEU A 75 26.71 17.22 8.35
CA LEU A 75 26.46 16.20 9.37
C LEU A 75 25.03 16.27 9.93
N LEU A 76 24.51 17.48 10.20
CA LEU A 76 23.13 17.66 10.64
C LEU A 76 22.12 17.15 9.60
N CYS A 77 22.35 17.45 8.32
CA CYS A 77 21.52 16.97 7.22
C CYS A 77 21.57 15.43 7.13
N LEU A 78 22.74 14.81 7.32
CA LEU A 78 22.87 13.35 7.33
C LEU A 78 22.14 12.70 8.52
N CYS A 79 22.27 13.28 9.72
CA CYS A 79 21.49 12.83 10.87
C CYS A 79 19.98 12.93 10.58
N SER A 80 19.55 13.99 9.89
CA SER A 80 18.16 14.18 9.49
C SER A 80 17.72 13.15 8.45
N CYS A 81 18.55 12.84 7.44
CA CYS A 81 18.31 11.72 6.51
C CYS A 81 18.11 10.41 7.26
N PHE A 82 18.98 10.09 8.22
CA PHE A 82 18.87 8.86 8.98
C PHE A 82 17.55 8.77 9.76
N VAL A 83 17.13 9.86 10.40
CA VAL A 83 15.81 9.92 11.06
C VAL A 83 14.68 9.72 10.05
N CYS A 84 14.73 10.36 8.88
CA CYS A 84 13.73 10.17 7.83
C CYS A 84 13.68 8.71 7.37
N LEU A 85 14.83 8.05 7.18
CA LEU A 85 14.90 6.64 6.80
C LEU A 85 14.27 5.72 7.85
N VAL A 86 14.54 5.95 9.13
CA VAL A 86 13.90 5.20 10.23
C VAL A 86 12.38 5.35 10.19
N VAL A 87 11.89 6.58 9.96
CA VAL A 87 10.46 6.86 9.81
C VAL A 87 9.89 6.18 8.55
N CYS A 88 10.62 6.17 7.44
CA CYS A 88 10.24 5.43 6.24
C CYS A 88 10.07 3.93 6.53
N PHE A 89 11.01 3.31 7.24
CA PHE A 89 10.89 1.90 7.64
C PHE A 89 9.65 1.63 8.49
N TYR A 90 9.31 2.53 9.42
CA TYR A 90 8.09 2.42 10.22
C TYR A 90 6.82 2.41 9.34
N TYR A 91 6.70 3.36 8.40
CA TYR A 91 5.54 3.43 7.51
C TYR A 91 5.50 2.27 6.51
N LEU A 92 6.66 1.83 6.02
CA LEU A 92 6.77 0.65 5.16
C LEU A 92 6.30 -0.60 5.90
N TRP A 93 6.75 -0.81 7.14
CA TRP A 93 6.30 -1.92 7.97
C TRP A 93 4.77 -1.90 8.19
N LYS A 94 4.22 -0.72 8.49
CA LYS A 94 2.76 -0.54 8.62
C LYS A 94 2.00 -0.80 7.32
N SER A 95 2.60 -0.52 6.17
CA SER A 95 2.02 -0.82 4.86
C SER A 95 1.98 -2.32 4.55
N TRP A 96 2.97 -3.07 5.03
CA TRP A 96 3.11 -4.52 4.86
C TRP A 96 2.38 -5.37 5.88
N GLU A 97 1.87 -4.77 6.96
CA GLU A 97 1.07 -5.49 7.95
C GLU A 97 -0.01 -6.33 7.23
N LEU A 98 0.13 -7.66 7.34
CA LEU A 98 -0.70 -8.65 6.67
C LEU A 98 -2.13 -8.52 7.20
N ARG A 99 -2.97 -7.80 6.45
CA ARG A 99 -4.38 -7.68 6.77
C ARG A 99 -5.14 -8.76 6.01
N ASN A 100 -5.90 -9.55 6.75
CA ASN A 100 -6.76 -10.57 6.18
C ASN A 100 -7.78 -9.91 5.25
N ILE A 101 -7.55 -10.00 3.95
CA ILE A 101 -8.56 -9.69 2.95
C ILE A 101 -9.73 -10.64 3.21
N PRO A 102 -10.96 -10.13 3.40
CA PRO A 102 -12.11 -11.00 3.54
C PRO A 102 -12.22 -11.88 2.30
N LYS A 103 -11.98 -13.18 2.51
CA LYS A 103 -12.24 -14.20 1.51
C LYS A 103 -13.75 -14.34 1.42
N MET A 104 -14.26 -14.46 0.20
CA MET A 104 -15.62 -14.95 0.04
C MET A 104 -15.78 -16.25 0.83
N PRO A 105 -16.91 -16.43 1.54
CA PRO A 105 -17.12 -17.64 2.31
C PRO A 105 -17.01 -18.84 1.37
N VAL A 106 -15.91 -19.58 1.49
CA VAL A 106 -15.82 -20.93 0.93
C VAL A 106 -16.61 -21.78 1.90
N TYR A 107 -17.83 -22.12 1.48
CA TYR A 107 -18.91 -22.79 2.22
C TYR A 107 -18.41 -23.63 3.39
N ARG A 108 -18.59 -23.12 4.61
CA ARG A 108 -18.09 -23.80 5.82
C ARG A 108 -19.13 -24.69 6.49
N THR A 109 -20.41 -24.56 6.12
CA THR A 109 -21.52 -25.32 6.73
C THR A 109 -22.43 -25.92 5.65
N ALA A 110 -22.90 -27.15 5.91
CA ALA A 110 -23.82 -27.86 5.02
C ALA A 110 -25.11 -27.07 4.75
N GLU A 111 -25.57 -26.28 5.71
CA GLU A 111 -26.76 -25.41 5.62
C GLU A 111 -26.62 -24.29 4.59
N GLN A 112 -25.42 -23.70 4.44
CA GLN A 112 -25.17 -22.69 3.40
C GLN A 112 -25.12 -23.32 2.01
N HIS A 113 -24.64 -24.57 1.94
CA HIS A 113 -24.63 -25.36 0.71
C HIS A 113 -26.04 -25.76 0.28
N ASP A 114 -26.89 -26.18 1.23
CA ASP A 114 -28.29 -26.51 0.98
C ASP A 114 -29.15 -25.27 0.68
N PHE A 115 -28.89 -24.13 1.33
CA PHE A 115 -29.55 -22.85 1.00
C PHE A 115 -29.25 -22.40 -0.44
N LEU A 116 -28.05 -22.66 -0.95
CA LEU A 116 -27.68 -22.31 -2.32
C LEU A 116 -28.22 -23.26 -3.38
N LEU A 117 -28.40 -24.54 -3.03
CA LEU A 117 -28.84 -25.58 -3.94
C LEU A 117 -30.37 -25.76 -3.95
N LYS A 118 -31.04 -25.45 -2.84
CA LYS A 118 -32.48 -25.70 -2.62
C LYS A 118 -33.25 -24.45 -2.17
N GLY A 119 -32.57 -23.36 -1.85
CA GLY A 119 -33.21 -22.10 -1.47
C GLY A 119 -33.78 -21.36 -2.67
N ASP A 120 -34.64 -20.39 -2.39
CA ASP A 120 -35.21 -19.53 -3.42
C ASP A 120 -34.10 -18.73 -4.13
N ARG A 121 -34.25 -18.57 -5.45
CA ARG A 121 -33.23 -17.94 -6.30
C ARG A 121 -32.96 -16.50 -5.84
N ASP A 122 -34.00 -15.77 -5.51
CA ASP A 122 -33.93 -14.35 -5.17
C ASP A 122 -33.23 -14.13 -3.82
N ASP A 123 -33.53 -14.96 -2.82
CA ASP A 123 -32.89 -14.89 -1.50
C ASP A 123 -31.40 -15.26 -1.55
N THR A 124 -31.06 -16.24 -2.38
CA THR A 124 -29.68 -16.66 -2.64
C THR A 124 -28.83 -15.54 -3.26
N VAL A 125 -29.40 -14.86 -4.27
CA VAL A 125 -28.78 -13.71 -4.95
C VAL A 125 -28.61 -12.57 -3.97
N ARG A 126 -29.66 -12.23 -3.21
CA ARG A 126 -29.63 -11.15 -2.22
C ARG A 126 -28.56 -11.40 -1.16
N PHE A 127 -28.41 -12.64 -0.69
CA PHE A 127 -27.34 -13.03 0.22
C PHE A 127 -25.95 -12.77 -0.40
N HIS A 128 -25.71 -13.19 -1.64
CA HIS A 128 -24.44 -12.96 -2.33
C HIS A 128 -24.13 -11.47 -2.47
N LEU A 129 -25.11 -10.65 -2.86
CA LEU A 129 -24.92 -9.21 -3.00
C LEU A 129 -24.55 -8.53 -1.68
N ILE A 130 -25.17 -8.94 -0.57
CA ILE A 130 -24.81 -8.45 0.77
C ILE A 130 -23.36 -8.82 1.13
N MET A 131 -22.94 -10.04 0.80
CA MET A 131 -21.58 -10.52 1.08
C MET A 131 -20.54 -9.81 0.20
N TYR A 132 -20.82 -9.60 -1.09
CA TYR A 132 -19.99 -8.78 -1.99
C TYR A 132 -19.82 -7.37 -1.45
N ARG A 133 -20.93 -6.71 -1.07
CA ARG A 133 -20.89 -5.37 -0.52
C ARG A 133 -20.03 -5.29 0.76
N ARG A 134 -20.26 -6.18 1.72
CA ARG A 134 -19.47 -6.21 2.97
C ARG A 134 -17.98 -6.44 2.72
N ALA A 135 -17.66 -7.30 1.77
CA ALA A 135 -16.28 -7.59 1.40
C ALA A 135 -15.62 -6.38 0.73
N ILE A 136 -16.32 -5.72 -0.20
CA ILE A 136 -15.86 -4.48 -0.87
C ILE A 136 -15.62 -3.39 0.17
N ASP A 137 -16.62 -3.08 1.02
CA ASP A 137 -16.51 -2.04 2.05
C ASP A 137 -15.30 -2.28 2.97
N SER A 138 -15.06 -3.54 3.33
CA SER A 138 -13.93 -3.94 4.17
C SER A 138 -12.58 -3.75 3.46
N ILE A 139 -12.47 -4.13 2.18
CA ILE A 139 -11.24 -3.95 1.39
C ILE A 139 -10.97 -2.47 1.16
N GLU A 140 -12.00 -1.67 0.84
CA GLU A 140 -11.85 -0.22 0.66
C GLU A 140 -11.37 0.47 1.93
N LYS A 141 -11.91 0.10 3.10
CA LYS A 141 -11.43 0.63 4.38
C LYS A 141 -9.96 0.31 4.61
N ILE A 142 -9.56 -0.95 4.39
CA ILE A 142 -8.17 -1.39 4.50
C ILE A 142 -7.28 -0.64 3.50
N HIS A 143 -7.73 -0.50 2.25
CA HIS A 143 -7.02 0.20 1.20
C HIS A 143 -6.81 1.67 1.56
N LYS A 144 -7.83 2.36 2.08
CA LYS A 144 -7.72 3.75 2.52
C LYS A 144 -6.66 3.91 3.60
N GLU A 145 -6.67 3.06 4.62
CA GLU A 145 -5.66 3.07 5.68
C GLU A 145 -4.24 2.80 5.14
N LYS A 146 -4.06 1.76 4.31
CA LYS A 146 -2.75 1.47 3.70
C LYS A 146 -2.27 2.60 2.79
N SER A 147 -3.17 3.20 2.02
CA SER A 147 -2.82 4.30 1.10
C SER A 147 -2.31 5.53 1.85
N ALA A 148 -2.83 5.80 3.05
CA ALA A 148 -2.34 6.86 3.92
C ALA A 148 -0.90 6.60 4.38
N PHE A 149 -0.58 5.36 4.76
CA PHE A 149 0.80 4.99 5.11
C PHE A 149 1.76 5.09 3.92
N VAL A 150 1.34 4.66 2.73
CA VAL A 150 2.15 4.78 1.51
C VAL A 150 2.40 6.25 1.12
N ASN A 151 1.41 7.13 1.31
CA ASN A 151 1.58 8.56 1.06
C ASN A 151 2.53 9.22 2.07
N GLU A 152 2.43 8.89 3.35
CA GLU A 152 3.39 9.37 4.36
C GLU A 152 4.79 8.84 4.07
N LEU A 153 4.94 7.55 3.72
CA LEU A 153 6.21 6.96 3.29
C LEU A 153 6.86 7.76 2.15
N PHE A 154 6.08 8.11 1.12
CA PHE A 154 6.56 8.92 0.00
C PHE A 154 7.01 10.31 0.45
N ARG A 155 6.26 10.96 1.36
CA ARG A 155 6.62 12.29 1.89
C ARG A 155 7.95 12.26 2.65
N TRP A 156 8.14 11.26 3.51
CA TRP A 156 9.38 11.10 4.28
C TRP A 156 10.58 10.74 3.40
N MET A 157 10.36 9.94 2.36
CA MET A 157 11.39 9.62 1.35
C MET A 157 11.82 10.87 0.57
N ALA A 158 10.86 11.70 0.13
CA ALA A 158 11.17 12.95 -0.54
C ALA A 158 11.97 13.90 0.38
N MET A 159 11.59 14.00 1.66
CA MET A 159 12.34 14.80 2.65
C MET A 159 13.76 14.26 2.86
N SER A 160 13.93 12.94 2.95
CA SER A 160 15.25 12.29 3.06
C SER A 160 16.13 12.63 1.86
N PHE A 161 15.57 12.56 0.65
CA PHE A 161 16.28 12.88 -0.59
C PHE A 161 16.73 14.35 -0.64
N VAL A 162 15.90 15.29 -0.17
CA VAL A 162 16.27 16.71 -0.07
C VAL A 162 17.44 16.90 0.91
N PHE A 163 17.38 16.29 2.09
CA PHE A 163 18.48 16.37 3.06
C PHE A 163 19.76 15.73 2.52
N PHE A 164 19.64 14.66 1.72
CA PHE A 164 20.78 14.01 1.09
C PHE A 164 21.46 14.94 0.09
N ILE A 165 20.68 15.61 -0.78
CA ILE A 165 21.22 16.59 -1.74
C ILE A 165 21.92 17.73 -1.02
N ILE A 166 21.31 18.29 0.03
CA ILE A 166 21.91 19.38 0.80
C ILE A 166 23.22 18.91 1.43
N SER A 167 23.22 17.72 2.04
CA SER A 167 24.42 17.14 2.64
C SER A 167 25.56 17.01 1.63
N VAL A 168 25.30 16.39 0.47
CA VAL A 168 26.30 16.19 -0.59
C VAL A 168 26.80 17.54 -1.13
N THR A 169 25.91 18.50 -1.33
CA THR A 169 26.28 19.84 -1.80
C THR A 169 27.21 20.54 -0.81
N CYS A 170 26.90 20.48 0.49
CA CYS A 170 27.75 21.02 1.54
C CYS A 170 29.10 20.29 1.63
N MET A 171 29.14 18.97 1.36
CA MET A 171 30.40 18.21 1.31
C MET A 171 31.26 18.60 0.11
N LEU A 172 30.65 18.82 -1.06
CA LEU A 172 31.38 19.26 -2.25
C LEU A 172 31.99 20.65 -2.05
N ILE A 173 31.24 21.59 -1.46
CA ILE A 173 31.75 22.94 -1.14
C ILE A 173 32.95 22.88 -0.18
N ASN A 174 33.04 21.87 0.69
CA ASN A 174 34.17 21.68 1.61
C ASN A 174 35.39 20.99 0.98
N LYS A 175 35.20 20.24 -0.11
CA LYS A 175 36.31 19.59 -0.84
C LYS A 175 36.97 20.54 -1.83
N VAL A 176 36.24 21.56 -2.31
CA VAL A 176 36.76 22.69 -3.09
C VAL A 176 37.41 23.70 -2.15
#